data_AF-A0A8H9BVH9-F1
#
_entry.id   AF-A0A8H9BVH9-F1
#
_cell.length_a   1.000
_cell.length_b   1.000
_cell.length_c   1.000
_cell.angle_alpha   90.00
_cell.angle_beta   90.00
_cell.angle_gamma   90.00
#
_symmetry.space_group_name_H-M   'P 1'
#
loop_
_entity.id
_entity.type
_entity.pdbx_description
1 polymer ?
#
loop_
_entity_poly.entity_id
_entity_poly.type
_entity_poly.pdbx_seq_one_letter_code
_entity_poly.pdbx_strand_id
1 'polypeptide(L)'
;MRTKQEAINWLNNSVGKQYDFDGAYGYQCYDYANAYFNYMTGLALYGMYAKNIAIDNAKTLASVATVYNNTPNFLPQAGDIVLFNGRYGNGAGHVAVVTQATLDSFEVVEQNWLGGGFVNDFPGWETVTKRWHYYDNPMKFIRLHYAEKKTIKSILPAKKPKPVKRKIVLVAGHGYNDPGAVGNGTNERDFIRKYIVPNVAKYLRTAGHDVYLYGGSTMKQDLYQDTAYGQRVGNRKDYGMYWIKNVQKPDAIIEFHLDAAGASAKGGHVIISGQFKADSIDNTIQSVIKSNVGQIRGVTPRNDLLNVNVSAEINVNYRLSELGFITSKKDMDYIKKNYDKYAKDIAGAIHGKPIGGVPASKKQAKQTTWNWGGVFYPNQAIKVRREPGLKGEVVDKGSWLYNKNDWVEFYQVIKKDGYWWIKFKYQAPGASKKFFYCAVCKITDKEEKIKKEKYWGSIKWA
;
A
#
# COMPACT_ATOMS: atom_id res chain seq x y z
N MET A 1 7.85 19.62 8.29
CA MET A 1 7.17 18.64 9.16
C MET A 1 6.90 17.36 8.40
N ARG A 2 7.13 16.19 9.01
CA ARG A 2 6.76 14.87 8.47
C ARG A 2 5.35 14.45 8.88
N THR A 3 4.83 13.40 8.23
CA THR A 3 3.50 12.85 8.52
C THR A 3 3.50 12.01 9.81
N LYS A 4 2.32 11.85 10.44
CA LYS A 4 2.16 11.00 11.64
C LYS A 4 2.53 9.53 11.39
N GLN A 5 2.38 9.03 10.17
CA GLN A 5 2.78 7.67 9.83
C GLN A 5 4.31 7.51 9.78
N GLU A 6 5.02 8.52 9.27
CA GLU A 6 6.49 8.53 9.28
C GLU A 6 7.03 8.56 10.72
N ALA A 7 6.39 9.33 11.61
CA ALA A 7 6.68 9.28 13.05
C ALA A 7 6.59 7.85 13.61
N ILE A 8 5.45 7.19 13.40
CA ILE A 8 5.23 5.81 13.90
C ILE A 8 6.24 4.82 13.31
N ASN A 9 6.56 4.95 12.03
CA ASN A 9 7.53 4.09 11.36
C ASN A 9 8.94 4.30 11.92
N TRP A 10 9.33 5.56 12.17
CA TRP A 10 10.63 5.86 12.77
C TRP A 10 10.74 5.28 14.18
N LEU A 11 9.71 5.46 15.02
CA LEU A 11 9.66 4.91 16.38
C LEU A 11 9.77 3.38 16.42
N ASN A 12 9.06 2.70 15.52
CA ASN A 12 9.16 1.23 15.43
C ASN A 12 10.56 0.79 14.97
N ASN A 13 11.15 1.52 14.03
CA ASN A 13 12.48 1.22 13.50
C ASN A 13 13.62 1.67 14.42
N SER A 14 13.33 2.46 15.46
CA SER A 14 14.35 2.95 16.39
C SER A 14 14.64 1.99 17.54
N VAL A 15 13.71 1.07 17.85
CA VAL A 15 13.89 0.08 18.92
C VAL A 15 15.11 -0.80 18.64
N GLY A 16 15.94 -1.02 19.66
CA GLY A 16 17.19 -1.78 19.58
C GLY A 16 18.38 -1.01 18.98
N LYS A 17 18.22 0.28 18.68
CA LYS A 17 19.31 1.16 18.23
C LYS A 17 19.79 2.08 19.35
N GLN A 18 20.90 2.77 19.11
CA GLN A 18 21.47 3.76 20.01
C GLN A 18 21.53 5.11 19.29
N TYR A 19 21.20 6.18 20.00
CA TYR A 19 21.21 7.54 19.48
C TYR A 19 22.03 8.42 20.42
N ASP A 20 23.08 9.02 19.88
CA ASP A 20 23.94 10.02 20.52
C ASP A 20 23.90 11.23 19.59
N PHE A 21 23.04 12.20 19.91
CA PHE A 21 22.69 13.28 18.99
C PHE A 21 23.66 14.45 19.13
N ASP A 22 24.13 14.72 20.35
CA ASP A 22 25.06 15.83 20.63
C ASP A 22 26.52 15.38 20.79
N GLY A 23 26.80 14.08 20.86
CA GLY A 23 28.14 13.52 21.04
C GLY A 23 28.62 13.56 22.50
N ALA A 24 27.75 13.87 23.45
CA ALA A 24 28.09 14.08 24.85
C ALA A 24 27.30 13.14 25.77
N TYR A 25 28.00 12.54 26.73
CA TYR A 25 27.41 11.61 27.68
C TYR A 25 26.68 10.40 27.03
N GLY A 26 27.04 10.04 25.80
CA GLY A 26 26.61 8.80 25.16
C GLY A 26 25.12 8.77 24.80
N TYR A 27 24.43 7.71 25.22
CA TYR A 27 23.09 7.41 24.73
C TYR A 27 22.02 7.87 25.71
N GLN A 28 21.76 9.18 25.85
CA GLN A 28 20.81 9.69 26.83
C GLN A 28 19.35 9.68 26.33
N CYS A 29 18.41 9.87 27.26
CA CYS A 29 17.00 10.04 26.93
C CYS A 29 16.76 11.28 26.05
N TYR A 30 17.51 12.36 26.32
CA TYR A 30 17.44 13.61 25.57
C TYR A 30 17.94 13.42 24.12
N ASP A 31 19.02 12.68 23.90
CA ASP A 31 19.52 12.35 22.55
C ASP A 31 18.48 11.67 21.70
N TYR A 32 17.81 10.67 22.26
CA TYR A 32 16.74 9.96 21.57
C TYR A 32 15.58 10.89 21.20
N ALA A 33 15.15 11.75 22.13
CA ALA A 33 14.11 12.73 21.88
C ALA A 33 14.52 13.75 20.81
N ASN A 34 15.78 14.17 20.79
CA ASN A 34 16.32 15.12 19.82
C ASN A 34 16.44 14.47 18.43
N ALA A 35 16.89 13.21 18.34
CA ALA A 35 16.93 12.45 17.10
C ALA A 35 15.51 12.28 16.49
N TYR A 36 14.51 11.98 17.33
CA TYR A 36 13.11 11.93 16.89
C TYR A 36 12.60 13.30 16.42
N PHE A 37 12.84 14.34 17.23
CA PHE A 37 12.42 15.71 16.93
C PHE A 37 13.05 16.22 15.63
N ASN A 38 14.35 15.99 15.44
CA ASN A 38 15.08 16.35 14.25
C ASN A 38 14.58 15.60 13.02
N TYR A 39 14.35 14.29 13.13
CA TYR A 39 13.74 13.53 12.05
C TYR A 39 12.39 14.15 11.63
N MET A 40 11.54 14.53 12.59
CA MET A 40 10.19 15.04 12.32
C MET A 40 10.14 16.48 11.80
N THR A 41 11.06 17.33 12.26
CA THR A 41 10.99 18.78 12.07
C THR A 41 12.13 19.36 11.24
N GLY A 42 13.30 18.70 11.23
CA GLY A 42 14.56 19.24 10.73
C GLY A 42 15.25 20.21 11.71
N LEU A 43 14.67 20.46 12.88
CA LEU A 43 15.18 21.35 13.93
C LEU A 43 15.82 20.53 15.07
N ALA A 44 16.45 21.21 16.02
CA ALA A 44 17.03 20.59 17.22
C ALA A 44 16.41 21.17 18.50
N LEU A 45 16.39 20.36 19.55
CA LEU A 45 16.09 20.77 20.92
C LEU A 45 17.39 21.12 21.65
N TYR A 46 17.32 22.09 22.56
CA TYR A 46 18.45 22.59 23.35
C TYR A 46 18.11 22.62 24.84
N GLY A 47 19.15 22.53 25.68
CA GLY A 47 19.04 22.54 27.13
C GLY A 47 19.63 21.27 27.76
N MET A 48 19.84 21.30 29.07
CA MET A 48 20.49 20.19 29.80
C MET A 48 19.51 19.23 30.47
N TYR A 49 18.28 19.67 30.76
CA TYR A 49 17.33 18.91 31.57
C TYR A 49 16.09 18.52 30.79
N ALA A 50 15.79 17.22 30.74
CA ALA A 50 14.64 16.67 30.03
C ALA A 50 13.30 17.30 30.50
N LYS A 51 13.13 17.53 31.81
CA LYS A 51 11.93 18.18 32.35
C LYS A 51 11.70 19.61 31.84
N ASN A 52 12.77 20.28 31.40
CA ASN A 52 12.75 21.69 30.99
C ASN A 52 12.60 21.88 29.48
N ILE A 53 12.60 20.80 28.67
CA ILE A 53 12.52 20.87 27.19
C ILE A 53 11.46 21.86 26.70
N ALA A 54 10.26 21.81 27.29
CA ALA A 54 9.15 22.67 26.88
C ALA A 54 9.39 24.17 27.16
N ILE A 55 10.17 24.50 28.19
CA ILE A 55 10.49 25.88 28.58
C ILE A 55 11.69 26.37 27.76
N ASP A 56 12.78 25.60 27.76
CA ASP A 56 14.03 25.96 27.09
C ASP A 56 13.84 26.15 25.57
N ASN A 57 12.89 25.41 24.98
CA ASN A 57 12.60 25.42 23.55
C ASN A 57 11.26 26.07 23.21
N ALA A 58 10.68 26.89 24.09
CA ALA A 58 9.33 27.45 23.89
C ALA A 58 9.17 28.16 22.53
N LYS A 59 10.19 28.91 22.08
CA LYS A 59 10.18 29.59 20.76
C LYS A 59 10.19 28.60 19.60
N THR A 60 11.07 27.59 19.64
CA THR A 60 11.15 26.54 18.62
C THR A 60 9.82 25.80 18.52
N LEU A 61 9.30 25.35 19.66
CA LEU A 61 8.07 24.56 19.76
C LEU A 61 6.83 25.33 19.30
N ALA A 62 6.74 26.64 19.55
CA ALA A 62 5.58 27.45 19.14
C ALA A 62 5.25 27.35 17.64
N SER A 63 6.26 27.08 16.80
CA SER A 63 6.09 26.95 15.35
C SER A 63 5.80 25.53 14.84
N VAL A 64 6.03 24.49 15.65
CA VAL A 64 6.02 23.09 15.20
C VAL A 64 5.30 22.11 16.11
N ALA A 65 4.79 22.57 17.27
CA ALA A 65 4.18 21.69 18.26
C ALA A 65 3.16 22.42 19.15
N THR A 66 2.31 21.65 19.80
CA THR A 66 1.45 22.09 20.89
C THR A 66 1.87 21.38 22.17
N VAL A 67 2.08 22.14 23.25
CA VAL A 67 2.44 21.59 24.57
C VAL A 67 1.19 21.47 25.44
N TYR A 68 0.94 20.27 25.94
CA TYR A 68 -0.18 19.95 26.82
C TYR A 68 0.32 19.65 28.23
N ASN A 69 -0.45 20.08 29.22
CA ASN A 69 -0.28 19.61 30.59
C ASN A 69 -1.03 18.29 30.76
N ASN A 70 -0.47 17.40 31.58
CA ASN A 70 -1.19 16.23 32.04
C ASN A 70 -2.41 16.65 32.88
N THR A 71 -3.58 16.12 32.54
CA THR A 71 -4.83 16.33 33.29
C THR A 71 -5.59 14.99 33.32
N PRO A 72 -6.53 14.77 34.25
CA PRO A 72 -7.24 13.49 34.35
C PRO A 72 -7.92 13.00 33.05
N ASN A 73 -8.28 13.93 32.16
CA ASN A 73 -8.95 13.61 30.88
C ASN A 73 -8.00 13.68 29.68
N PHE A 74 -6.72 13.99 29.88
CA PHE A 74 -5.77 14.12 28.78
C PHE A 74 -5.30 12.74 28.32
N LEU A 75 -5.53 12.44 27.04
CA LEU A 75 -5.02 11.21 26.40
C LEU A 75 -3.87 11.57 25.43
N PRO A 76 -2.62 11.17 25.71
CA PRO A 76 -1.51 11.31 24.79
C PRO A 76 -1.70 10.39 23.59
N GLN A 77 -1.10 10.79 22.48
CA GLN A 77 -1.18 10.08 21.21
C GLN A 77 0.18 9.52 20.82
N ALA A 78 0.18 8.48 19.99
CA ALA A 78 1.39 8.00 19.35
C ALA A 78 2.15 9.16 18.67
N GLY A 79 3.43 9.31 19.03
CA GLY A 79 4.34 10.37 18.60
C GLY A 79 4.38 11.62 19.50
N ASP A 80 3.56 11.69 20.57
CA ASP A 80 3.73 12.74 21.57
C ASP A 80 5.02 12.50 22.36
N ILE A 81 5.79 13.56 22.58
CA ILE A 81 7.00 13.53 23.42
C ILE A 81 6.58 13.83 24.85
N VAL A 82 6.74 12.88 25.76
CA VAL A 82 6.39 13.05 27.18
C VAL A 82 7.60 13.56 27.96
N LEU A 83 7.39 14.57 28.80
CA LEU A 83 8.36 15.12 29.73
C LEU A 83 7.97 14.71 31.16
N PHE A 84 8.81 13.89 31.77
CA PHE A 84 8.69 13.48 33.16
C PHE A 84 9.28 14.56 34.09
N ASN A 85 8.70 14.74 35.27
CA ASN A 85 9.15 15.75 36.23
C ASN A 85 10.48 15.40 36.92
N GLY A 86 10.96 16.31 37.77
CA GLY A 86 12.22 16.16 38.50
C GLY A 86 12.28 15.02 39.53
N ARG A 87 11.21 14.25 39.76
CA ARG A 87 11.30 12.99 40.53
C ARG A 87 12.04 11.89 39.77
N TYR A 88 12.23 12.07 38.46
CA TYR A 88 12.93 11.15 37.58
C TYR A 88 14.34 11.66 37.24
N GLY A 89 15.23 10.74 36.88
CA GLY A 89 16.58 11.07 36.38
C GLY A 89 17.41 11.91 37.35
N ASN A 90 17.35 11.63 38.66
CA ASN A 90 18.08 12.36 39.71
C ASN A 90 17.87 13.89 39.67
N GLY A 91 16.63 14.33 39.40
CA GLY A 91 16.32 15.76 39.30
C GLY A 91 16.32 16.32 37.88
N ALA A 92 16.92 15.62 36.91
CA ALA A 92 16.95 16.07 35.50
C ALA A 92 15.62 15.88 34.77
N GLY A 93 14.76 15.00 35.29
CA GLY A 93 13.61 14.47 34.58
C GLY A 93 13.99 13.37 33.60
N HIS A 94 12.99 12.95 32.83
CA HIS A 94 13.15 11.97 31.75
C HIS A 94 12.32 12.41 30.55
N VAL A 95 12.67 11.95 29.36
CA VAL A 95 11.91 12.22 28.13
C VAL A 95 11.80 10.95 27.30
N ALA A 96 10.62 10.73 26.74
CA ALA A 96 10.32 9.57 25.90
C ALA A 96 9.27 9.91 24.84
N VAL A 97 9.04 9.01 23.89
CA VAL A 97 8.04 9.21 22.84
C VAL A 97 6.95 8.15 22.92
N VAL A 98 5.70 8.58 23.05
CA VAL A 98 4.54 7.71 23.25
C VAL A 98 4.27 6.87 21.98
N THR A 99 3.98 5.58 22.15
CA THR A 99 3.52 4.68 21.08
C THR A 99 2.02 4.38 21.17
N GLN A 100 1.47 4.26 22.37
CA GLN A 100 0.04 4.04 22.63
C GLN A 100 -0.33 4.41 24.06
N ALA A 101 -1.60 4.67 24.34
CA ALA A 101 -2.06 5.08 25.67
C ALA A 101 -3.51 4.67 25.97
N THR A 102 -3.78 4.47 27.25
CA THR A 102 -5.10 4.51 27.88
C THR A 102 -5.19 5.75 28.78
N LEU A 103 -6.31 5.98 29.44
CA LEU A 103 -6.41 7.05 30.44
C LEU A 103 -5.61 6.76 31.73
N ASP A 104 -5.16 5.52 31.93
CA ASP A 104 -4.48 5.09 33.15
C ASP A 104 -2.97 4.90 32.96
N SER A 105 -2.54 4.55 31.75
CA SER A 105 -1.14 4.30 31.45
C SER A 105 -0.81 4.55 29.97
N PHE A 106 0.47 4.64 29.65
CA PHE A 106 0.94 4.80 28.28
C PHE A 106 2.22 4.03 28.03
N GLU A 107 2.36 3.50 26.82
CA GLU A 107 3.59 2.89 26.33
C GLU A 107 4.43 3.95 25.62
N VAL A 108 5.73 3.93 25.86
CA VAL A 108 6.71 4.78 25.19
C VAL A 108 7.80 3.94 24.54
N VAL A 109 8.51 4.59 23.61
CA VAL A 109 9.86 4.23 23.22
C VAL A 109 10.81 5.23 23.85
N GLU A 110 11.87 4.74 24.51
CA GLU A 110 12.78 5.55 25.30
C GLU A 110 14.20 4.98 25.31
N GLN A 111 15.16 5.81 25.72
CA GLN A 111 16.56 5.45 25.90
C GLN A 111 17.02 5.91 27.28
N ASN A 112 18.00 5.22 27.85
CA ASN A 112 18.59 5.51 29.16
C ASN A 112 17.59 5.49 30.34
N TRP A 113 16.63 4.57 30.33
CA TRP A 113 15.79 4.33 31.51
C TRP A 113 16.52 3.52 32.57
N LEU A 114 17.37 2.58 32.16
CA LEU A 114 18.11 1.69 33.06
C LEU A 114 19.41 2.32 33.56
N GLY A 115 19.75 3.54 33.12
CA GLY A 115 20.99 4.23 33.48
C GLY A 115 22.22 3.72 32.72
N GLY A 116 22.03 2.97 31.63
CA GLY A 116 23.10 2.38 30.83
C GLY A 116 23.56 3.23 29.65
N GLY A 117 23.17 4.50 29.56
CA GLY A 117 23.52 5.41 28.47
C GLY A 117 24.97 5.92 28.49
N PHE A 118 25.59 5.96 29.68
CA PHE A 118 26.99 6.37 29.86
C PHE A 118 27.62 5.58 31.01
N VAL A 119 28.72 4.88 30.75
CA VAL A 119 29.36 3.97 31.72
C VAL A 119 30.87 4.10 31.61
N ASN A 120 31.56 4.27 32.75
CA ASN A 120 33.03 4.35 32.83
C ASN A 120 33.65 5.38 31.86
N ASP A 121 33.05 6.56 31.74
CA ASP A 121 33.49 7.63 30.84
C ASP A 121 33.40 7.32 29.33
N PHE A 122 32.59 6.34 28.94
CA PHE A 122 32.30 5.99 27.55
C PHE A 122 30.79 5.88 27.27
N PRO A 123 30.35 6.05 26.01
CA PRO A 123 28.98 5.72 25.59
C PRO A 123 28.62 4.29 26.03
N GLY A 124 27.47 4.17 26.71
CA GLY A 124 27.09 2.94 27.38
C GLY A 124 26.47 1.88 26.46
N TRP A 125 25.81 0.88 27.05
CA TRP A 125 25.26 -0.26 26.31
C TRP A 125 23.76 -0.15 26.05
N GLU A 126 23.07 0.78 26.72
CA GLU A 126 21.61 0.82 26.66
C GLU A 126 21.14 1.21 25.26
N THR A 127 20.21 0.41 24.73
CA THR A 127 19.55 0.66 23.46
C THR A 127 18.15 1.20 23.71
N VAL A 128 17.55 1.77 22.68
CA VAL A 128 16.16 2.21 22.71
C VAL A 128 15.23 1.02 22.96
N THR A 129 14.42 1.10 24.01
CA THR A 129 13.48 0.05 24.42
C THR A 129 12.05 0.58 24.55
N LYS A 130 11.08 -0.35 24.63
CA LYS A 130 9.67 -0.02 24.89
C LYS A 130 9.34 -0.24 26.36
N ARG A 131 8.54 0.65 26.94
CA ARG A 131 8.10 0.55 28.34
C ARG A 131 6.73 1.16 28.56
N TRP A 132 5.99 0.58 29.50
CA TRP A 132 4.76 1.18 30.02
C TRP A 132 5.06 2.04 31.24
N HIS A 133 4.48 3.23 31.26
CA HIS A 133 4.51 4.18 32.37
C HIS A 133 3.09 4.57 32.78
N TYR A 134 2.96 5.05 34.01
CA TYR A 134 1.72 5.64 34.54
C TYR A 134 1.82 7.16 34.50
N TYR A 135 0.67 7.82 34.49
CA TYR A 135 0.60 9.28 34.61
C TYR A 135 1.07 9.73 36.00
N ASP A 136 1.98 10.69 36.05
CA ASP A 136 2.36 11.42 37.26
C ASP A 136 2.19 12.94 37.02
N ASN A 137 2.15 13.73 38.09
CA ASN A 137 2.03 15.17 38.02
C ASN A 137 3.17 15.88 38.77
N PRO A 138 3.80 16.91 38.15
CA PRO A 138 3.50 17.42 36.82
C PRO A 138 4.07 16.50 35.71
N MET A 139 3.36 16.39 34.59
CA MET A 139 3.90 15.86 33.33
C MET A 139 3.44 16.76 32.20
N LYS A 140 4.26 16.86 31.15
CA LYS A 140 3.91 17.61 29.94
C LYS A 140 4.06 16.72 28.72
N PHE A 141 3.24 16.98 27.71
CA PHE A 141 3.26 16.25 26.46
C PHE A 141 3.40 17.26 25.31
N ILE A 142 4.44 17.10 24.50
CA ILE A 142 4.67 17.89 23.30
C ILE A 142 4.12 17.11 22.12
N ARG A 143 3.04 17.60 21.53
CA ARG A 143 2.45 17.03 20.32
C ARG A 143 2.94 17.81 19.11
N LEU A 144 3.76 17.18 18.28
CA LEU A 144 4.23 17.79 17.04
C LEU A 144 3.06 18.05 16.08
N HIS A 145 3.12 19.16 15.34
CA HIS A 145 2.25 19.43 14.21
C HIS A 145 2.67 18.53 13.05
N TYR A 146 1.87 17.52 12.75
CA TYR A 146 2.18 16.64 11.63
C TYR A 146 1.83 17.32 10.31
N ALA A 147 2.64 17.08 9.27
CA ALA A 147 2.18 17.35 7.92
C ALA A 147 0.87 16.60 7.70
N GLU A 148 -0.14 17.31 7.19
CA GLU A 148 -1.42 16.70 6.90
C GLU A 148 -1.22 15.47 6.02
N LYS A 149 -1.82 14.35 6.42
CA LYS A 149 -1.97 13.22 5.53
C LYS A 149 -2.78 13.76 4.36
N LYS A 150 -2.19 13.86 3.16
CA LYS A 150 -2.93 14.22 1.94
C LYS A 150 -4.14 13.29 1.85
N THR A 151 -5.30 13.80 2.24
CA THR A 151 -6.55 13.04 2.16
C THR A 151 -6.97 13.03 0.71
N ILE A 152 -7.53 11.92 0.25
CA ILE A 152 -7.91 11.73 -1.16
C ILE A 152 -8.85 12.84 -1.68
N LYS A 153 -9.48 13.64 -0.80
CA LYS A 153 -10.26 14.84 -1.16
C LYS A 153 -9.44 16.08 -1.54
N SER A 154 -8.21 16.28 -1.05
CA SER A 154 -7.32 17.38 -1.49
C SER A 154 -6.37 16.97 -2.64
N ILE A 155 -6.52 15.73 -3.12
CA ILE A 155 -5.84 15.18 -4.31
C ILE A 155 -6.83 15.06 -5.50
N LEU A 156 -8.08 15.49 -5.34
CA LEU A 156 -8.97 15.70 -6.47
C LEU A 156 -8.78 17.14 -6.97
N PRO A 157 -8.39 17.36 -8.24
CA PRO A 157 -8.43 18.69 -8.80
C PRO A 157 -9.86 19.23 -8.72
N ALA A 158 -10.04 20.55 -8.63
CA ALA A 158 -11.33 21.23 -8.72
C ALA A 158 -12.10 20.95 -10.04
N LYS A 159 -11.50 20.16 -10.94
CA LYS A 159 -12.11 19.48 -12.08
C LYS A 159 -11.70 18.00 -12.00
N LYS A 160 -12.60 17.06 -12.32
CA LYS A 160 -12.23 15.67 -12.65
C LYS A 160 -10.90 15.69 -13.42
N PRO A 161 -9.83 14.98 -13.01
CA PRO A 161 -8.61 14.98 -13.79
C PRO A 161 -8.97 14.41 -15.15
N LYS A 162 -8.92 15.26 -16.17
CA LYS A 162 -8.89 14.78 -17.55
C LYS A 162 -7.73 13.78 -17.59
N PRO A 163 -7.90 12.59 -18.18
CA PRO A 163 -6.77 11.68 -18.36
C PRO A 163 -5.62 12.48 -18.96
N VAL A 164 -4.52 12.61 -18.22
CA VAL A 164 -3.35 13.33 -18.74
C VAL A 164 -2.81 12.42 -19.83
N LYS A 165 -2.98 12.87 -21.07
CA LYS A 165 -2.36 12.27 -22.23
C LYS A 165 -0.85 12.30 -21.99
N ARG A 166 -0.24 11.13 -21.82
CA ARG A 166 1.20 10.94 -21.72
C ARG A 166 1.77 10.59 -23.09
N LYS A 167 3.01 11.01 -23.34
CA LYS A 167 3.84 10.51 -24.43
C LYS A 167 4.70 9.36 -23.91
N ILE A 168 4.39 8.16 -24.37
CA ILE A 168 4.97 6.91 -23.90
C ILE A 168 5.78 6.29 -25.03
N VAL A 169 7.01 5.89 -24.73
CA VAL A 169 7.81 5.07 -25.64
C VAL A 169 7.79 3.64 -25.14
N LEU A 170 7.42 2.71 -26.01
CA LEU A 170 7.53 1.29 -25.75
C LEU A 170 8.70 0.72 -26.54
N VAL A 171 9.51 -0.07 -25.86
CA VAL A 171 10.70 -0.72 -26.42
C VAL A 171 10.49 -2.23 -26.29
N ALA A 172 10.61 -2.95 -27.40
CA ALA A 172 10.76 -4.40 -27.35
C ALA A 172 12.25 -4.70 -27.14
N GLY A 173 12.58 -5.41 -26.06
CA GLY A 173 13.95 -5.83 -25.75
C GLY A 173 14.64 -6.52 -26.93
N HIS A 174 15.96 -6.45 -26.97
CA HIS A 174 16.80 -6.91 -28.07
C HIS A 174 16.46 -6.24 -29.40
N GLY A 175 16.88 -6.80 -30.53
CA GLY A 175 16.62 -6.24 -31.86
C GLY A 175 17.74 -6.54 -32.84
N TYR A 176 17.61 -6.07 -34.09
CA TYR A 176 18.54 -6.44 -35.15
C TYR A 176 18.74 -7.98 -35.19
N ASN A 177 20.01 -8.44 -35.18
CA ASN A 177 20.37 -9.85 -35.16
C ASN A 177 20.42 -10.46 -33.76
N ASP A 178 20.17 -9.71 -32.69
CA ASP A 178 20.13 -10.21 -31.31
C ASP A 178 18.71 -10.74 -31.00
N PRO A 179 18.52 -12.07 -30.87
CA PRO A 179 17.21 -12.65 -30.56
C PRO A 179 16.86 -12.56 -29.08
N GLY A 180 17.80 -12.16 -28.23
CA GLY A 180 17.71 -12.34 -26.79
C GLY A 180 17.69 -13.80 -26.37
N ALA A 181 17.11 -14.06 -25.21
CA ALA A 181 17.01 -15.42 -24.72
C ALA A 181 16.09 -16.28 -25.62
N VAL A 182 16.37 -17.59 -25.67
CA VAL A 182 15.61 -18.57 -26.45
C VAL A 182 15.08 -19.65 -25.52
N GLY A 183 13.79 -19.95 -25.62
CA GLY A 183 13.16 -20.94 -24.76
C GLY A 183 11.73 -21.25 -25.18
N ASN A 184 11.26 -22.45 -24.84
CA ASN A 184 9.87 -22.86 -25.06
C ASN A 184 9.38 -22.62 -26.51
N GLY A 185 10.23 -22.86 -27.52
CA GLY A 185 9.89 -22.76 -28.94
C GLY A 185 9.77 -21.32 -29.48
N THR A 186 10.37 -20.33 -28.82
CA THR A 186 10.43 -18.94 -29.30
C THR A 186 11.71 -18.25 -28.81
N ASN A 187 12.02 -17.09 -29.37
CA ASN A 187 12.97 -16.14 -28.79
C ASN A 187 12.25 -14.90 -28.26
N GLU A 188 12.94 -14.16 -27.41
CA GLU A 188 12.44 -12.97 -26.74
C GLU A 188 12.12 -11.83 -27.70
N ARG A 189 13.09 -11.49 -28.57
CA ARG A 189 13.00 -10.41 -29.57
C ARG A 189 11.69 -10.49 -30.34
N ASP A 190 11.39 -11.66 -30.88
CA ASP A 190 10.26 -11.91 -31.77
C ASP A 190 8.95 -12.03 -30.98
N PHE A 191 8.98 -12.69 -29.82
CA PHE A 191 7.78 -12.86 -29.00
C PHE A 191 7.23 -11.53 -28.51
N ILE A 192 8.10 -10.67 -27.96
CA ILE A 192 7.72 -9.37 -27.39
C ILE A 192 7.21 -8.44 -28.49
N ARG A 193 7.90 -8.40 -29.64
CA ARG A 193 7.49 -7.61 -30.82
C ARG A 193 6.16 -8.08 -31.39
N LYS A 194 5.89 -9.38 -31.39
CA LYS A 194 4.66 -9.92 -31.98
C LYS A 194 3.45 -9.77 -31.05
N TYR A 195 3.59 -10.08 -29.76
CA TYR A 195 2.43 -10.27 -28.87
C TYR A 195 2.31 -9.24 -27.75
N ILE A 196 3.41 -8.64 -27.28
CA ILE A 196 3.38 -7.81 -26.08
C ILE A 196 3.28 -6.33 -26.44
N VAL A 197 4.31 -5.77 -27.09
CA VAL A 197 4.38 -4.32 -27.35
C VAL A 197 3.19 -3.81 -28.18
N PRO A 198 2.77 -4.48 -29.28
CA PRO A 198 1.61 -4.02 -30.05
C PRO A 198 0.31 -3.99 -29.23
N ASN A 199 0.09 -4.97 -28.37
CA ASN A 199 -1.14 -5.04 -27.56
C ASN A 199 -1.11 -4.02 -26.41
N VAL A 200 0.03 -3.80 -25.75
CA VAL A 200 0.17 -2.72 -24.76
C VAL A 200 -0.07 -1.36 -25.43
N ALA A 201 0.52 -1.13 -26.61
CA ALA A 201 0.34 0.09 -27.39
C ALA A 201 -1.12 0.32 -27.79
N LYS A 202 -1.80 -0.73 -28.27
CA LYS A 202 -3.24 -0.72 -28.59
C LYS A 202 -4.04 -0.20 -27.41
N TYR A 203 -3.86 -0.76 -26.21
CA TYR A 203 -4.62 -0.37 -25.03
C TYR A 203 -4.26 1.04 -24.53
N LEU A 204 -2.99 1.42 -24.51
CA LEU A 204 -2.57 2.78 -24.14
C LEU A 204 -3.12 3.85 -25.10
N ARG A 205 -3.13 3.58 -26.40
CA ARG A 205 -3.76 4.47 -27.41
C ARG A 205 -5.27 4.59 -27.19
N THR A 206 -5.96 3.49 -26.90
CA THR A 206 -7.39 3.53 -26.51
C THR A 206 -7.64 4.35 -25.24
N ALA A 207 -6.69 4.37 -24.31
CA ALA A 207 -6.74 5.21 -23.12
C ALA A 207 -6.40 6.70 -23.38
N GLY A 208 -6.13 7.06 -24.64
CA GLY A 208 -5.87 8.43 -25.07
C GLY A 208 -4.41 8.88 -24.94
N HIS A 209 -3.45 7.96 -24.82
CA HIS A 209 -2.02 8.27 -24.76
C HIS A 209 -1.36 8.32 -26.15
N ASP A 210 -0.33 9.15 -26.29
CA ASP A 210 0.57 9.11 -27.45
C ASP A 210 1.59 8.01 -27.24
N VAL A 211 1.62 7.03 -28.13
CA VAL A 211 2.51 5.86 -27.99
C VAL A 211 3.42 5.72 -29.19
N TYR A 212 4.71 5.91 -28.95
CA TYR A 212 5.77 5.63 -29.92
C TYR A 212 6.35 4.23 -29.69
N LEU A 213 6.57 3.49 -30.77
CA LEU A 213 7.25 2.20 -30.74
C LEU A 213 8.69 2.42 -31.20
N TYR A 214 9.66 2.07 -30.36
CA TYR A 214 11.07 2.21 -30.74
C TYR A 214 11.38 1.31 -31.96
N GLY A 215 12.03 1.85 -32.99
CA GLY A 215 12.16 1.18 -34.28
C GLY A 215 10.94 1.30 -35.21
N GLY A 216 10.00 2.18 -34.91
CA GLY A 216 8.79 2.42 -35.72
C GLY A 216 7.79 1.27 -35.67
N SER A 217 6.90 1.19 -36.66
CA SER A 217 5.83 0.17 -36.72
C SER A 217 6.36 -1.26 -36.74
N THR A 218 7.59 -1.47 -37.19
CA THR A 218 8.24 -2.79 -37.28
C THR A 218 9.08 -3.14 -36.05
N MET A 219 9.39 -2.15 -35.20
CA MET A 219 10.25 -2.30 -34.02
C MET A 219 11.60 -2.98 -34.31
N LYS A 220 12.16 -2.81 -35.50
CA LYS A 220 13.36 -3.54 -35.95
C LYS A 220 14.65 -3.17 -35.22
N GLN A 221 14.66 -2.02 -34.55
CA GLN A 221 15.84 -1.50 -33.87
C GLN A 221 16.06 -2.14 -32.49
N ASP A 222 17.30 -2.03 -32.01
CA ASP A 222 17.74 -2.45 -30.69
C ASP A 222 18.21 -1.21 -29.89
N LEU A 223 17.49 -0.87 -28.82
CA LEU A 223 17.79 0.34 -28.05
C LEU A 223 19.15 0.26 -27.34
N TYR A 224 19.54 -0.92 -26.86
CA TYR A 224 20.84 -1.10 -26.21
C TYR A 224 21.96 -0.88 -27.21
N GLN A 225 21.90 -1.54 -28.38
CA GLN A 225 22.95 -1.43 -29.40
C GLN A 225 23.05 0.00 -29.95
N ASP A 226 21.91 0.67 -30.18
CA ASP A 226 21.90 2.06 -30.65
C ASP A 226 22.47 3.01 -29.58
N THR A 227 22.10 2.84 -28.31
CA THR A 227 22.65 3.66 -27.21
C THR A 227 24.15 3.43 -27.04
N ALA A 228 24.61 2.18 -27.13
CA ALA A 228 26.02 1.81 -27.07
C ALA A 228 26.82 2.39 -28.25
N TYR A 229 26.23 2.36 -29.45
CA TYR A 229 26.82 3.00 -30.63
C TYR A 229 27.03 4.50 -30.39
N GLY A 230 26.00 5.20 -29.91
CA GLY A 230 26.07 6.62 -29.58
C GLY A 230 27.16 6.96 -28.57
N GLN A 231 27.31 6.16 -27.50
CA GLN A 231 28.42 6.34 -26.56
C GLN A 231 29.78 6.11 -27.21
N ARG A 232 29.92 5.05 -28.01
CA ARG A 232 31.19 4.68 -28.65
C ARG A 232 31.68 5.75 -29.64
N VAL A 233 30.78 6.35 -30.42
CA VAL A 233 31.14 7.38 -31.42
C VAL A 233 31.05 8.81 -30.85
N GLY A 234 30.76 8.97 -29.56
CA GLY A 234 30.60 10.28 -28.92
C GLY A 234 29.33 11.04 -29.32
N ASN A 235 28.43 10.45 -30.13
CA ASN A 235 27.17 11.07 -30.50
C ASN A 235 26.09 10.78 -29.45
N ARG A 236 26.02 11.66 -28.44
CA ARG A 236 25.01 11.65 -27.36
C ARG A 236 23.74 12.43 -27.72
N LYS A 237 23.36 12.42 -29.00
CA LYS A 237 22.18 13.14 -29.51
C LYS A 237 21.28 12.28 -30.37
N ASP A 238 21.84 11.57 -31.35
CA ASP A 238 21.08 11.01 -32.47
C ASP A 238 20.82 9.49 -32.38
N TYR A 239 21.36 8.81 -31.37
CA TYR A 239 21.22 7.35 -31.22
C TYR A 239 20.54 6.95 -29.92
N GLY A 240 19.75 5.88 -29.98
CA GLY A 240 19.21 5.17 -28.83
C GLY A 240 18.48 6.08 -27.84
N MET A 241 18.83 5.93 -26.55
CA MET A 241 18.24 6.68 -25.45
C MET A 241 18.41 8.20 -25.61
N TYR A 242 19.51 8.66 -26.20
CA TYR A 242 19.75 10.08 -26.48
C TYR A 242 18.78 10.61 -27.52
N TRP A 243 18.55 9.88 -28.61
CA TRP A 243 17.56 10.25 -29.62
C TRP A 243 16.16 10.28 -29.03
N ILE A 244 15.80 9.26 -28.24
CA ILE A 244 14.49 9.22 -27.57
C ILE A 244 14.31 10.48 -26.71
N LYS A 245 15.30 10.86 -25.90
CA LYS A 245 15.23 12.09 -25.09
C LYS A 245 15.03 13.33 -25.95
N ASN A 246 15.84 13.50 -26.99
CA ASN A 246 15.88 14.76 -27.75
C ASN A 246 14.71 14.92 -28.73
N VAL A 247 14.28 13.83 -29.37
CA VAL A 247 13.26 13.85 -30.42
C VAL A 247 11.90 13.43 -29.87
N GLN A 248 11.85 12.30 -29.15
CA GLN A 248 10.57 11.83 -28.63
C GLN A 248 10.16 12.55 -27.34
N LYS A 249 11.08 13.00 -26.49
CA LYS A 249 10.76 13.71 -25.24
C LYS A 249 9.62 13.02 -24.45
N PRO A 250 9.72 11.71 -24.16
CA PRO A 250 8.62 10.99 -23.53
C PRO A 250 8.49 11.29 -22.04
N ASP A 251 7.29 11.12 -21.50
CA ASP A 251 7.03 11.10 -20.05
C ASP A 251 7.52 9.79 -19.41
N ALA A 252 7.53 8.69 -20.17
CA ALA A 252 7.98 7.38 -19.72
C ALA A 252 8.43 6.49 -20.90
N ILE A 253 9.53 5.75 -20.69
CA ILE A 253 10.02 4.68 -21.56
C ILE A 253 9.87 3.32 -20.87
N ILE A 254 9.07 2.42 -21.43
CA ILE A 254 8.88 1.06 -20.91
C ILE A 254 9.54 0.07 -21.87
N GLU A 255 10.60 -0.57 -21.41
CA GLU A 255 11.28 -1.65 -22.13
C GLU A 255 10.83 -3.00 -21.58
N PHE A 256 10.41 -3.91 -22.47
CA PHE A 256 9.90 -5.23 -22.10
C PHE A 256 10.89 -6.31 -22.46
N HIS A 257 11.12 -7.22 -21.50
CA HIS A 257 11.99 -8.38 -21.61
C HIS A 257 11.32 -9.64 -21.04
N LEU A 258 11.96 -10.79 -21.26
CA LEU A 258 11.66 -12.10 -20.67
C LEU A 258 12.96 -12.73 -20.13
N ASP A 259 13.07 -12.78 -18.80
CA ASP A 259 14.23 -13.30 -18.08
C ASP A 259 14.56 -14.77 -18.46
N ALA A 260 15.78 -15.19 -18.18
CA ALA A 260 16.27 -16.52 -18.49
C ALA A 260 17.15 -17.08 -17.37
N ALA A 261 16.78 -18.25 -16.87
CA ALA A 261 17.55 -19.02 -15.91
C ALA A 261 17.21 -20.51 -16.05
N GLY A 262 17.58 -21.35 -15.08
CA GLY A 262 17.16 -22.75 -15.04
C GLY A 262 15.64 -22.92 -15.17
N ALA A 263 15.19 -24.03 -15.75
CA ALA A 263 13.79 -24.23 -16.14
C ALA A 263 12.74 -24.15 -15.00
N SER A 264 13.19 -24.24 -13.73
CA SER A 264 12.35 -24.09 -12.53
C SER A 264 12.14 -22.63 -12.10
N ALA A 265 12.91 -21.69 -12.65
CA ALA A 265 12.73 -20.25 -12.42
C ALA A 265 11.35 -19.81 -12.91
N LYS A 266 10.77 -18.82 -12.23
CA LYS A 266 9.42 -18.33 -12.52
C LYS A 266 9.20 -16.93 -11.94
N GLY A 267 8.21 -16.24 -12.49
CA GLY A 267 7.86 -14.88 -12.12
C GLY A 267 8.73 -13.85 -12.83
N GLY A 268 8.52 -12.58 -12.50
CA GLY A 268 9.29 -11.49 -13.10
C GLY A 268 9.50 -10.34 -12.15
N HIS A 269 10.12 -9.28 -12.65
CA HIS A 269 10.36 -8.06 -11.88
C HIS A 269 10.52 -6.84 -12.78
N VAL A 270 10.45 -5.65 -12.17
CA VAL A 270 10.80 -4.38 -12.83
C VAL A 270 12.18 -3.94 -12.37
N ILE A 271 13.05 -3.56 -13.30
CA ILE A 271 14.36 -2.97 -13.03
C ILE A 271 14.30 -1.45 -13.25
N ILE A 272 14.89 -0.72 -12.31
CA ILE A 272 15.08 0.73 -12.36
C ILE A 272 16.54 1.09 -12.01
N SER A 273 16.92 2.35 -12.21
CA SER A 273 18.23 2.83 -11.72
C SER A 273 18.28 2.84 -10.20
N GLY A 274 19.40 2.41 -9.63
CA GLY A 274 19.69 2.53 -8.21
C GLY A 274 19.75 3.97 -7.67
N GLN A 275 19.81 4.96 -8.57
CA GLN A 275 19.80 6.38 -8.21
C GLN A 275 18.39 6.89 -7.87
N PHE A 276 17.34 6.18 -8.24
CA PHE A 276 15.96 6.63 -8.05
C PHE A 276 15.13 5.65 -7.22
N LYS A 277 14.07 6.18 -6.62
CA LYS A 277 13.03 5.37 -5.99
C LYS A 277 11.99 4.97 -7.03
N ALA A 278 11.48 3.74 -6.91
CA ALA A 278 10.40 3.23 -7.75
C ALA A 278 9.19 4.16 -7.73
N ASP A 279 8.69 4.52 -8.90
CA ASP A 279 7.51 5.37 -9.05
C ASP A 279 6.22 4.53 -9.11
N SER A 280 5.07 5.18 -9.35
CA SER A 280 3.79 4.46 -9.44
C SER A 280 3.69 3.49 -10.62
N ILE A 281 4.33 3.79 -11.74
CA ILE A 281 4.34 2.94 -12.94
C ILE A 281 5.13 1.67 -12.60
N ASP A 282 6.31 1.80 -11.99
CA ASP A 282 7.15 0.65 -11.62
C ASP A 282 6.42 -0.31 -10.67
N ASN A 283 5.84 0.25 -9.61
CA ASN A 283 5.15 -0.52 -8.59
C ASN A 283 3.87 -1.20 -9.11
N THR A 284 3.14 -0.56 -10.02
CA THR A 284 1.91 -1.14 -10.59
C THR A 284 2.21 -2.20 -11.64
N ILE A 285 3.23 -2.00 -12.49
CA ILE A 285 3.69 -3.05 -13.42
C ILE A 285 4.20 -4.25 -12.62
N GLN A 286 5.01 -4.03 -11.58
CA GLN A 286 5.48 -5.10 -10.70
C GLN A 286 4.34 -5.90 -10.05
N SER A 287 3.25 -5.22 -9.67
CA SER A 287 2.06 -5.86 -9.10
C SER A 287 1.31 -6.71 -10.12
N VAL A 288 1.26 -6.24 -11.38
CA VAL A 288 0.67 -6.98 -12.50
C VAL A 288 1.50 -8.23 -12.81
N ILE A 289 2.83 -8.12 -12.89
CA ILE A 289 3.73 -9.27 -13.07
C ILE A 289 3.52 -10.30 -11.96
N LYS A 290 3.58 -9.86 -10.70
CA LYS A 290 3.36 -10.70 -9.51
C LYS A 290 2.04 -11.48 -9.59
N SER A 291 0.97 -10.83 -10.02
CA SER A 291 -0.37 -11.42 -10.03
C SER A 291 -0.62 -12.41 -11.17
N ASN A 292 0.18 -12.33 -12.24
CA ASN A 292 -0.04 -13.14 -13.45
C ASN A 292 0.96 -14.31 -13.54
N VAL A 293 2.26 -14.06 -13.34
CA VAL A 293 3.32 -15.10 -13.45
C VAL A 293 4.04 -15.36 -12.12
N GLY A 294 3.80 -14.53 -11.10
CA GLY A 294 4.52 -14.59 -9.83
C GLY A 294 5.66 -13.57 -9.76
N GLN A 295 6.38 -13.59 -8.64
CA GLN A 295 7.42 -12.60 -8.35
C GLN A 295 8.68 -13.30 -7.86
N ILE A 296 9.80 -13.07 -8.55
CA ILE A 296 11.12 -13.48 -8.09
C ILE A 296 11.76 -12.41 -7.18
N ARG A 297 11.58 -11.13 -7.52
CA ARG A 297 12.12 -9.96 -6.80
C ARG A 297 11.13 -8.81 -6.80
N GLY A 298 11.30 -7.85 -5.88
CA GLY A 298 10.64 -6.53 -5.92
C GLY A 298 11.01 -5.72 -7.16
N VAL A 299 10.57 -4.47 -7.19
CA VAL A 299 11.23 -3.49 -8.07
C VAL A 299 12.71 -3.48 -7.69
N THR A 300 13.57 -3.81 -8.65
CA THR A 300 14.98 -4.13 -8.43
C THR A 300 15.83 -2.97 -8.92
N PRO A 301 16.48 -2.21 -8.02
CA PRO A 301 17.41 -1.17 -8.43
C PRO A 301 18.70 -1.80 -8.95
N ARG A 302 19.17 -1.37 -10.13
CA ARG A 302 20.41 -1.82 -10.76
C ARG A 302 21.22 -0.63 -11.27
N ASN A 303 22.55 -0.79 -11.28
CA ASN A 303 23.50 0.21 -11.77
C ASN A 303 24.53 -0.39 -12.76
N ASP A 304 24.28 -1.60 -13.26
CA ASP A 304 25.16 -2.37 -14.12
C ASP A 304 24.58 -2.61 -15.53
N LEU A 305 23.45 -1.96 -15.85
CA LEU A 305 22.80 -2.03 -17.16
C LEU A 305 22.91 -0.69 -17.90
N LEU A 306 23.31 -0.73 -19.16
CA LEU A 306 23.58 0.48 -19.97
C LEU A 306 22.38 1.43 -20.03
N ASN A 307 21.23 0.98 -20.53
CA ASN A 307 20.05 1.84 -20.71
C ASN A 307 19.54 2.40 -19.37
N VAL A 308 19.65 1.61 -18.30
CA VAL A 308 19.32 2.06 -16.93
C VAL A 308 20.23 3.21 -16.51
N ASN A 309 21.55 3.05 -16.65
CA ASN A 309 22.51 4.08 -16.27
C ASN A 309 22.40 5.34 -17.13
N VAL A 310 22.30 5.18 -18.45
CA VAL A 310 22.15 6.31 -19.38
C VAL A 310 20.85 7.06 -19.11
N SER A 311 19.75 6.36 -18.82
CA SER A 311 18.49 7.02 -18.48
C SER A 311 18.60 7.92 -17.25
N ALA A 312 19.37 7.50 -16.24
CA ALA A 312 19.63 8.30 -15.05
C ALA A 312 20.53 9.50 -15.35
N GLU A 313 21.63 9.28 -16.09
CA GLU A 313 22.53 10.35 -16.54
C GLU A 313 21.79 11.45 -17.29
N ILE A 314 20.88 11.07 -18.18
CA ILE A 314 20.16 12.03 -19.02
C ILE A 314 18.80 12.46 -18.44
N ASN A 315 18.47 12.04 -17.21
CA ASN A 315 17.23 12.34 -16.50
C ASN A 315 15.96 12.05 -17.32
N VAL A 316 15.85 10.80 -17.79
CA VAL A 316 14.65 10.30 -18.48
C VAL A 316 14.04 9.19 -17.65
N ASN A 317 12.73 9.29 -17.41
CA ASN A 317 12.01 8.25 -16.71
C ASN A 317 12.04 6.98 -17.59
N TYR A 318 12.72 5.92 -17.13
CA TYR A 318 12.94 4.65 -17.81
C TYR A 318 12.77 3.46 -16.84
N ARG A 319 12.24 2.34 -17.34
CA ARG A 319 12.22 1.05 -16.65
C ARG A 319 12.34 -0.09 -17.63
N LEU A 320 12.94 -1.18 -17.16
CA LEU A 320 12.97 -2.47 -17.84
C LEU A 320 12.05 -3.43 -17.10
N SER A 321 11.14 -4.11 -17.80
CA SER A 321 10.16 -5.02 -17.20
C SER A 321 10.37 -6.44 -17.70
N GLU A 322 10.87 -7.29 -16.80
CA GLU A 322 10.97 -8.73 -17.00
C GLU A 322 9.60 -9.37 -16.76
N LEU A 323 8.91 -9.77 -17.83
CA LEU A 323 7.50 -10.16 -17.78
C LEU A 323 7.25 -11.59 -17.32
N GLY A 324 8.31 -12.37 -17.11
CA GLY A 324 8.32 -13.80 -16.81
C GLY A 324 9.60 -14.43 -17.37
N PHE A 325 9.83 -15.72 -17.10
CA PHE A 325 11.00 -16.43 -17.64
C PHE A 325 10.71 -17.10 -18.98
N ILE A 326 11.46 -16.78 -20.05
CA ILE A 326 11.29 -17.45 -21.36
C ILE A 326 11.67 -18.93 -21.31
N THR A 327 12.57 -19.31 -20.39
CA THR A 327 12.97 -20.70 -20.16
C THR A 327 11.97 -21.48 -19.30
N SER A 328 11.05 -20.79 -18.62
CA SER A 328 10.02 -21.41 -17.78
C SER A 328 8.81 -21.81 -18.61
N LYS A 329 8.57 -23.13 -18.74
CA LYS A 329 7.39 -23.63 -19.45
C LYS A 329 6.09 -23.10 -18.84
N LYS A 330 6.03 -23.00 -17.51
CA LYS A 330 4.86 -22.50 -16.79
C LYS A 330 4.54 -21.04 -17.13
N ASP A 331 5.55 -20.17 -17.08
CA ASP A 331 5.36 -18.75 -17.39
C ASP A 331 5.01 -18.58 -18.86
N MET A 332 5.72 -19.26 -19.77
CA MET A 332 5.46 -19.14 -21.20
C MET A 332 4.11 -19.72 -21.62
N ASP A 333 3.65 -20.83 -21.04
CA ASP A 333 2.29 -21.35 -21.27
C ASP A 333 1.24 -20.32 -20.84
N TYR A 334 1.44 -19.67 -19.68
CA TYR A 334 0.54 -18.62 -19.20
C TYR A 334 0.55 -17.40 -20.13
N ILE A 335 1.73 -16.86 -20.45
CA ILE A 335 1.88 -15.64 -21.26
C ILE A 335 1.34 -15.88 -22.66
N LYS A 336 1.67 -17.00 -23.32
CA LYS A 336 1.13 -17.35 -24.65
C LYS A 336 -0.39 -17.48 -24.65
N LYS A 337 -0.98 -18.03 -23.59
CA LYS A 337 -2.43 -18.17 -23.47
C LYS A 337 -3.14 -16.83 -23.17
N ASN A 338 -2.47 -15.93 -22.45
CA ASN A 338 -3.10 -14.74 -21.88
C ASN A 338 -2.49 -13.41 -22.35
N TYR A 339 -1.67 -13.38 -23.40
CA TYR A 339 -0.85 -12.21 -23.78
C TYR A 339 -1.67 -10.93 -23.93
N ASP A 340 -2.86 -10.98 -24.54
CA ASP A 340 -3.69 -9.80 -24.74
C ASP A 340 -4.22 -9.26 -23.40
N LYS A 341 -4.72 -10.13 -22.53
CA LYS A 341 -5.13 -9.76 -21.17
C LYS A 341 -3.95 -9.20 -20.37
N TYR A 342 -2.80 -9.87 -20.44
CA TYR A 342 -1.60 -9.45 -19.69
C TYR A 342 -1.11 -8.08 -20.18
N ALA A 343 -1.08 -7.86 -21.49
CA ALA A 343 -0.78 -6.56 -22.10
C ALA A 343 -1.79 -5.47 -21.69
N LYS A 344 -3.09 -5.82 -21.58
CA LYS A 344 -4.13 -4.91 -21.09
C LYS A 344 -3.91 -4.51 -19.63
N ASP A 345 -3.56 -5.46 -18.79
CA ASP A 345 -3.27 -5.21 -17.37
C ASP A 345 -2.02 -4.33 -17.22
N ILE A 346 -0.96 -4.60 -17.99
CA ILE A 346 0.26 -3.78 -18.05
C ILE A 346 -0.06 -2.35 -18.53
N ALA A 347 -0.85 -2.21 -19.59
CA ALA A 347 -1.30 -0.90 -20.07
C ALA A 347 -2.11 -0.16 -19.00
N GLY A 348 -2.98 -0.87 -18.27
CA GLY A 348 -3.72 -0.32 -17.13
C GLY A 348 -2.81 0.14 -15.99
N ALA A 349 -1.75 -0.60 -15.69
CA ALA A 349 -0.72 -0.20 -14.72
C ALA A 349 -0.02 1.09 -15.15
N ILE A 350 0.45 1.18 -16.41
CA ILE A 350 1.09 2.39 -16.96
C ILE A 350 0.10 3.58 -16.97
N HIS A 351 -1.16 3.35 -17.27
CA HIS A 351 -2.20 4.38 -17.24
C HIS A 351 -2.52 4.85 -15.82
N GLY A 352 -2.37 3.98 -14.82
CA GLY A 352 -2.70 4.22 -13.41
C GLY A 352 -4.10 3.76 -13.01
N LYS A 353 -4.84 3.12 -13.92
CA LYS A 353 -6.15 2.48 -13.68
C LYS A 353 -6.48 1.50 -14.82
N PRO A 354 -7.40 0.54 -14.62
CA PRO A 354 -7.81 -0.38 -15.67
C PRO A 354 -8.34 0.33 -16.92
N ILE A 355 -7.90 -0.12 -18.10
CA ILE A 355 -8.32 0.43 -19.41
C ILE A 355 -9.43 -0.46 -19.99
N GLY A 356 -10.58 0.11 -20.31
CA GLY A 356 -11.68 -0.59 -20.99
C GLY A 356 -12.36 -1.67 -20.15
N GLY A 357 -13.59 -1.42 -19.71
CA GLY A 357 -14.46 -2.40 -19.04
C GLY A 357 -14.51 -3.77 -19.75
N VAL A 358 -14.69 -4.83 -18.96
CA VAL A 358 -14.15 -6.21 -19.11
C VAL A 358 -15.12 -7.20 -19.79
N PRO A 359 -14.64 -8.37 -20.29
CA PRO A 359 -15.04 -9.66 -19.66
C PRO A 359 -13.88 -10.69 -19.60
N ALA A 360 -13.69 -11.63 -18.65
CA ALA A 360 -14.11 -11.94 -17.28
C ALA A 360 -13.04 -12.91 -16.70
N SER A 361 -12.49 -12.76 -15.48
CA SER A 361 -12.88 -13.58 -14.33
C SER A 361 -12.02 -13.25 -13.09
N LYS A 362 -12.52 -12.31 -12.29
CA LYS A 362 -12.68 -12.45 -10.85
C LYS A 362 -13.70 -11.38 -10.52
N LYS A 363 -14.95 -11.77 -10.26
CA LYS A 363 -15.88 -10.90 -9.57
C LYS A 363 -15.10 -10.37 -8.37
N GLN A 364 -14.86 -9.06 -8.32
CA GLN A 364 -14.78 -8.38 -7.04
C GLN A 364 -15.99 -8.91 -6.29
N ALA A 365 -15.79 -9.68 -5.21
CA ALA A 365 -16.88 -10.36 -4.53
C ALA A 365 -17.95 -9.29 -4.32
N LYS A 366 -19.09 -9.42 -5.01
CA LYS A 366 -20.24 -8.54 -4.75
C LYS A 366 -20.35 -8.60 -3.23
N GLN A 367 -20.28 -7.47 -2.55
CA GLN A 367 -20.54 -7.47 -1.13
C GLN A 367 -21.90 -8.14 -0.98
N THR A 368 -21.89 -9.34 -0.41
CA THR A 368 -23.08 -10.15 -0.20
C THR A 368 -23.45 -10.16 1.27
N THR A 369 -22.70 -9.49 2.13
CA THR A 369 -22.90 -9.53 3.57
C THR A 369 -22.75 -8.13 4.16
N TRP A 370 -23.69 -7.76 5.03
CA TRP A 370 -23.71 -6.49 5.76
C TRP A 370 -24.01 -6.77 7.23
N ASN A 371 -23.25 -6.18 8.15
CA ASN A 371 -23.51 -6.23 9.59
C ASN A 371 -24.61 -5.24 9.98
N TRP A 372 -25.77 -5.35 9.31
CA TRP A 372 -26.97 -4.58 9.61
C TRP A 372 -27.87 -5.41 10.51
N GLY A 373 -28.37 -4.79 11.57
CA GLY A 373 -29.31 -5.41 12.51
C GLY A 373 -30.70 -4.82 12.43
N GLY A 374 -31.62 -5.46 13.14
CA GLY A 374 -33.02 -5.06 13.25
C GLY A 374 -33.89 -6.19 13.77
N VAL A 375 -35.21 -5.99 13.70
CA VAL A 375 -36.22 -6.98 14.07
C VAL A 375 -37.05 -7.34 12.85
N PHE A 376 -37.16 -8.63 12.53
CA PHE A 376 -38.00 -9.14 11.45
C PHE A 376 -39.29 -9.74 12.02
N TYR A 377 -40.44 -9.32 11.48
CA TYR A 377 -41.77 -9.82 11.81
C TYR A 377 -42.35 -10.53 10.57
N PRO A 378 -42.42 -11.87 10.53
CA PRO A 378 -42.95 -12.59 9.38
C PRO A 378 -44.46 -12.43 9.23
N ASN A 379 -44.99 -12.53 8.01
CA ASN A 379 -46.44 -12.58 7.76
C ASN A 379 -46.91 -13.88 7.09
N GLN A 380 -46.00 -14.85 6.95
CA GLN A 380 -46.23 -16.16 6.37
C GLN A 380 -45.22 -17.16 6.93
N ALA A 381 -45.40 -18.45 6.62
CA ALA A 381 -44.45 -19.48 6.98
C ALA A 381 -43.08 -19.30 6.30
N ILE A 382 -42.02 -19.13 7.10
CA ILE A 382 -40.63 -18.97 6.70
C ILE A 382 -39.81 -20.13 7.27
N LYS A 383 -39.17 -20.89 6.37
CA LYS A 383 -38.23 -21.95 6.75
C LYS A 383 -36.96 -21.36 7.34
N VAL A 384 -36.54 -21.87 8.49
CA VAL A 384 -35.27 -21.51 9.14
C VAL A 384 -34.21 -22.56 8.80
N ARG A 385 -32.96 -22.11 8.69
CA ARG A 385 -31.82 -22.93 8.28
C ARG A 385 -30.60 -22.71 9.17
N ARG A 386 -29.71 -23.69 9.22
CA ARG A 386 -28.41 -23.59 9.92
C ARG A 386 -27.37 -22.77 9.15
N GLU A 387 -27.58 -22.59 7.84
CA GLU A 387 -26.74 -21.78 6.96
C GLU A 387 -27.63 -21.00 5.98
N PRO A 388 -27.19 -19.81 5.50
CA PRO A 388 -27.94 -19.07 4.49
C PRO A 388 -27.91 -19.83 3.16
N GLY A 389 -29.00 -19.76 2.40
CA GLY A 389 -29.12 -20.36 1.07
C GLY A 389 -30.16 -21.47 0.97
N LEU A 390 -30.67 -21.72 -0.23
CA LEU A 390 -31.69 -22.73 -0.52
C LEU A 390 -31.22 -24.16 -0.27
N LYS A 391 -29.90 -24.38 -0.27
CA LYS A 391 -29.27 -25.68 0.05
C LYS A 391 -28.86 -25.83 1.52
N GLY A 392 -29.00 -24.79 2.35
CA GLY A 392 -28.65 -24.88 3.78
C GLY A 392 -29.58 -25.85 4.51
N GLU A 393 -29.05 -26.60 5.49
CA GLU A 393 -29.84 -27.55 6.30
C GLU A 393 -31.04 -26.84 6.94
N VAL A 394 -32.24 -27.34 6.66
CA VAL A 394 -33.50 -26.82 7.23
C VAL A 394 -33.66 -27.37 8.63
N VAL A 395 -33.97 -26.51 9.60
CA VAL A 395 -34.25 -26.95 10.98
C VAL A 395 -35.64 -27.57 11.08
N ASP A 396 -35.90 -28.28 12.17
CA ASP A 396 -37.20 -28.90 12.45
C ASP A 396 -38.35 -27.90 12.30
N LYS A 397 -39.50 -28.38 11.81
CA LYS A 397 -40.66 -27.56 11.46
C LYS A 397 -41.22 -26.74 12.64
N GLY A 398 -41.02 -27.22 13.88
CA GLY A 398 -41.37 -26.50 15.10
C GLY A 398 -40.49 -25.27 15.37
N SER A 399 -39.37 -25.13 14.68
CA SER A 399 -38.46 -23.98 14.73
C SER A 399 -38.55 -23.13 13.46
N TRP A 400 -39.71 -23.07 12.80
CA TRP A 400 -39.95 -22.13 11.69
C TRP A 400 -40.68 -20.89 12.21
N LEU A 401 -40.72 -19.83 11.42
CA LEU A 401 -41.47 -18.62 11.74
C LEU A 401 -42.78 -18.63 10.94
N TYR A 402 -43.93 -18.38 11.55
CA TYR A 402 -45.23 -18.51 10.88
C TYR A 402 -45.97 -17.18 10.74
N ASN A 403 -45.85 -16.30 11.73
CA ASN A 403 -46.56 -15.04 11.77
C ASN A 403 -45.79 -13.98 12.59
N LYS A 404 -46.39 -12.79 12.75
CA LYS A 404 -45.74 -11.64 13.38
C LYS A 404 -45.30 -11.89 14.83
N ASN A 405 -45.88 -12.87 15.52
CA ASN A 405 -45.51 -13.23 16.88
C ASN A 405 -44.21 -14.05 16.93
N ASP A 406 -43.81 -14.67 15.81
CA ASP A 406 -42.54 -15.39 15.65
C ASP A 406 -41.42 -14.45 15.17
N TRP A 407 -41.37 -13.25 15.72
CA TRP A 407 -40.37 -12.24 15.33
C TRP A 407 -38.96 -12.67 15.75
N VAL A 408 -37.93 -12.15 15.09
CA VAL A 408 -36.53 -12.42 15.42
C VAL A 408 -35.66 -11.19 15.31
N GLU A 409 -34.74 -11.02 16.26
CA GLU A 409 -33.66 -10.03 16.19
C GLU A 409 -32.51 -10.56 15.33
N PHE A 410 -32.13 -9.82 14.30
CA PHE A 410 -31.02 -10.18 13.42
C PHE A 410 -29.87 -9.19 13.52
N TYR A 411 -28.68 -9.69 13.13
CA TYR A 411 -27.41 -8.99 13.30
C TYR A 411 -26.64 -8.85 11.98
N GLN A 412 -27.12 -9.51 10.93
CA GLN A 412 -26.48 -9.51 9.63
C GLN A 412 -27.49 -9.77 8.52
N VAL A 413 -27.25 -9.16 7.36
CA VAL A 413 -28.01 -9.36 6.12
C VAL A 413 -27.09 -9.98 5.07
N ILE A 414 -27.59 -10.96 4.32
CA ILE A 414 -26.81 -11.76 3.36
C ILE A 414 -27.56 -11.90 2.02
N LYS A 415 -26.90 -11.68 0.88
CA LYS A 415 -27.41 -12.03 -0.46
C LYS A 415 -26.97 -13.44 -0.82
N LYS A 416 -27.91 -14.36 -1.02
CA LYS A 416 -27.60 -15.72 -1.49
C LYS A 416 -28.78 -16.33 -2.23
N ASP A 417 -28.50 -17.06 -3.31
CA ASP A 417 -29.49 -17.80 -4.10
C ASP A 417 -30.67 -16.96 -4.64
N GLY A 418 -30.47 -15.66 -4.86
CA GLY A 418 -31.52 -14.74 -5.33
C GLY A 418 -32.41 -14.18 -4.21
N TYR A 419 -32.04 -14.38 -2.94
CA TYR A 419 -32.78 -13.91 -1.77
C TYR A 419 -31.91 -13.05 -0.86
N TRP A 420 -32.57 -12.19 -0.11
CA TRP A 420 -32.03 -11.57 1.08
C TRP A 420 -32.28 -12.46 2.28
N TRP A 421 -31.22 -12.79 3.00
CA TRP A 421 -31.22 -13.61 4.21
C TRP A 421 -30.85 -12.74 5.40
N ILE A 422 -31.37 -13.10 6.57
CA ILE A 422 -30.94 -12.53 7.85
C ILE A 422 -30.25 -13.60 8.69
N LYS A 423 -29.29 -13.18 9.52
CA LYS A 423 -28.63 -14.01 10.54
C LYS A 423 -29.11 -13.61 11.92
N PHE A 424 -29.69 -14.54 12.66
CA PHE A 424 -30.32 -14.27 13.96
C PHE A 424 -30.01 -15.35 14.99
N LYS A 425 -30.37 -15.10 16.25
CA LYS A 425 -30.46 -16.09 17.32
C LYS A 425 -31.89 -16.10 17.84
N TYR A 426 -32.37 -17.24 18.31
CA TYR A 426 -33.66 -17.29 18.99
C TYR A 426 -33.57 -16.58 20.35
N GLN A 427 -34.54 -15.72 20.62
CA GLN A 427 -34.61 -14.93 21.86
C GLN A 427 -35.40 -15.61 22.99
N ALA A 428 -36.07 -16.73 22.73
CA ALA A 428 -36.85 -17.43 23.75
C ALA A 428 -35.95 -18.02 24.86
N PRO A 429 -36.36 -17.97 26.14
CA PRO A 429 -35.63 -18.61 27.23
C PRO A 429 -35.37 -20.10 26.94
N GLY A 430 -34.12 -20.54 27.11
CA GLY A 430 -33.71 -21.93 26.83
C GLY A 430 -33.41 -22.24 25.36
N ALA A 431 -33.60 -21.30 24.44
CA ALA A 431 -33.32 -21.53 23.03
C ALA A 431 -31.80 -21.65 22.73
N SER A 432 -31.48 -22.29 21.60
CA SER A 432 -30.10 -22.49 21.17
C SER A 432 -29.34 -21.17 21.00
N LYS A 433 -28.13 -21.08 21.54
CA LYS A 433 -27.21 -19.93 21.37
C LYS A 433 -26.55 -19.86 19.97
N LYS A 434 -26.81 -20.84 19.10
CA LYS A 434 -26.29 -20.91 17.73
C LYS A 434 -26.97 -19.86 16.84
N PHE A 435 -26.30 -19.50 15.74
CA PHE A 435 -26.90 -18.64 14.72
C PHE A 435 -27.74 -19.46 13.74
N PHE A 436 -28.84 -18.86 13.32
CA PHE A 436 -29.74 -19.38 12.31
C PHE A 436 -29.99 -18.35 11.22
N TYR A 437 -30.55 -18.81 10.11
CA TYR A 437 -30.74 -18.00 8.91
C TYR A 437 -32.12 -18.25 8.32
N CYS A 438 -32.76 -17.19 7.84
CA CYS A 438 -33.98 -17.29 7.05
C CYS A 438 -33.98 -16.23 5.95
N ALA A 439 -34.68 -16.52 4.85
CA ALA A 439 -34.86 -15.58 3.75
C ALA A 439 -36.04 -14.65 4.06
N VAL A 440 -35.86 -13.35 3.85
CA VAL A 440 -36.87 -12.31 4.15
C VAL A 440 -37.54 -11.75 2.89
N CYS A 441 -36.90 -11.87 1.73
CA CYS A 441 -37.50 -11.56 0.42
C CYS A 441 -36.64 -12.10 -0.72
N LYS A 442 -37.22 -12.13 -1.93
CA LYS A 442 -36.47 -12.22 -3.19
C LYS A 442 -35.77 -10.89 -3.47
N ILE A 443 -34.62 -10.95 -4.12
CA ILE A 443 -33.95 -9.76 -4.65
C ILE A 443 -34.66 -9.37 -5.95
N THR A 444 -35.40 -8.26 -5.93
CA THR A 444 -36.17 -7.77 -7.10
C THR A 444 -35.83 -6.35 -7.48
N ASP A 445 -35.30 -5.55 -6.53
CA ASP A 445 -34.81 -4.20 -6.81
C ASP A 445 -33.65 -4.24 -7.82
N LYS A 446 -33.72 -3.40 -8.86
CA LYS A 446 -32.71 -3.37 -9.93
C LYS A 446 -31.32 -2.95 -9.41
N GLU A 447 -31.28 -2.19 -8.32
CA GLU A 447 -30.05 -1.77 -7.65
C GLU A 447 -29.64 -2.75 -6.53
N GLU A 448 -30.40 -3.83 -6.34
CA GLU A 448 -30.26 -4.82 -5.27
C GLU A 448 -30.11 -4.16 -3.89
N LYS A 449 -31.02 -3.25 -3.53
CA LYS A 449 -31.09 -2.56 -2.22
C LYS A 449 -32.20 -3.14 -1.34
N ILE A 450 -31.83 -3.87 -0.27
CA ILE A 450 -32.81 -4.54 0.63
C ILE A 450 -33.89 -3.59 1.15
N LYS A 451 -33.55 -2.34 1.51
CA LYS A 451 -34.49 -1.35 2.03
C LYS A 451 -35.55 -0.89 1.02
N LYS A 452 -35.41 -1.25 -0.26
CA LYS A 452 -36.39 -1.02 -1.34
C LYS A 452 -37.19 -2.28 -1.70
N GLU A 453 -36.89 -3.43 -1.08
CA GLU A 453 -37.56 -4.69 -1.38
C GLU A 453 -38.88 -4.82 -0.61
N LYS A 454 -39.78 -5.64 -1.15
CA LYS A 454 -40.99 -6.07 -0.44
C LYS A 454 -40.70 -7.34 0.36
N TYR A 455 -40.75 -7.24 1.68
CA TYR A 455 -40.51 -8.37 2.58
C TYR A 455 -41.70 -9.33 2.67
N TRP A 456 -41.40 -10.58 3.04
CA TRP A 456 -42.37 -11.57 3.52
C TRP A 456 -42.74 -11.30 4.98
N GLY A 457 -43.19 -10.08 5.24
CA GLY A 457 -43.37 -9.53 6.58
C GLY A 457 -42.97 -8.06 6.63
N SER A 458 -42.40 -7.64 7.75
CA SER A 458 -41.83 -6.30 7.93
C SER A 458 -40.52 -6.34 8.70
N ILE A 459 -39.62 -5.41 8.40
CA ILE A 459 -38.36 -5.22 9.14
C ILE A 459 -38.38 -3.85 9.82
N LYS A 460 -38.16 -3.83 11.13
CA LYS A 460 -37.77 -2.64 11.87
C LYS A 460 -36.25 -2.58 11.95
N TRP A 461 -35.63 -1.70 11.17
CA TRP A 461 -34.18 -1.53 11.14
C TRP A 461 -33.67 -0.88 12.43
N ALA A 462 -32.49 -1.30 12.90
CA ALA A 462 -31.77 -0.67 14.00
C ALA A 462 -31.05 0.62 13.57
#